data_AF-A0A445N0S3-F1
#
_entry.id   AF-A0A445N0S3-F1
#
_cell.length_a   1.000
_cell.length_b   1.000
_cell.length_c   1.000
_cell.angle_alpha   90.00
_cell.angle_beta   90.00
_cell.angle_gamma   90.00
#
_symmetry.space_group_name_H-M   'P 1'
#
loop_
_entity.id
_entity.type
_entity.pdbx_description
1 polymer ?
#
loop_
_entity_poly.entity_id
_entity_poly.type
_entity_poly.pdbx_seq_one_letter_code
_entity_poly.pdbx_strand_id
1 'polypeptide(L)'
;MIRFIHSNPRFEKRLNELRRSERFAVAAAKRANKIIANLIQMGSASIIETGRLSRHGEARIPNCVKYDLGKGYRLISVKKGEHFFLLYIGTHDDCHKWIEDNRGLIPAIHKNDDMTRVVNNTISPEHREEQENEQELDYDDILMAKITEKDLRYVFSGLFRKSSLAKDSSL
;
A
#
# COMPACT_ATOMS: atom_id res chain seq x y z
N MET A 1 0.64 19.14 8.86
CA MET A 1 1.80 18.24 9.04
C MET A 1 1.38 17.11 9.97
N ILE A 2 1.76 15.86 9.74
CA ILE A 2 1.45 14.76 10.69
C ILE A 2 2.37 14.95 11.90
N ARG A 3 1.77 14.97 13.09
CA ARG A 3 2.47 14.99 14.38
C ARG A 3 2.20 13.74 15.22
N PHE A 4 1.06 13.10 15.01
CA PHE A 4 0.62 11.96 15.80
C PHE A 4 0.23 10.79 14.89
N ILE A 5 0.73 9.60 15.21
CA ILE A 5 0.34 8.35 14.57
C ILE A 5 -0.40 7.51 15.60
N HIS A 6 -1.61 7.08 15.26
CA HIS A 6 -2.47 6.26 16.12
C HIS A 6 -2.66 4.88 15.50
N SER A 7 -2.59 3.85 16.33
CA SER A 7 -3.03 2.50 15.99
C SER A 7 -3.86 1.93 17.13
N ASN A 8 -4.83 1.08 16.80
CA ASN A 8 -5.60 0.38 17.82
C ASN A 8 -5.04 -1.04 18.06
N PRO A 9 -5.44 -1.72 19.15
CA PRO A 9 -4.87 -3.03 19.51
C PRO A 9 -5.21 -4.11 18.48
N ARG A 10 -6.33 -3.97 17.74
CA ARG A 10 -6.71 -4.90 16.67
C ARG A 10 -5.76 -4.80 15.48
N PHE A 11 -5.36 -3.59 15.11
CA PHE A 11 -4.37 -3.33 14.09
C PHE A 11 -3.02 -3.94 14.49
N GLU A 12 -2.56 -3.67 15.71
CA GLU A 12 -1.28 -4.20 16.20
C GLU A 12 -1.27 -5.73 16.27
N LYS A 13 -2.39 -6.33 16.68
CA LYS A 13 -2.56 -7.78 16.65
C LYS A 13 -2.43 -8.32 15.22
N ARG A 14 -3.13 -7.75 14.25
CA ARG A 14 -3.05 -8.13 12.84
C ARG A 14 -1.63 -7.98 12.29
N LEU A 15 -0.96 -6.87 12.57
CA LEU A 15 0.43 -6.64 12.16
C LEU A 15 1.36 -7.73 12.73
N ASN A 16 1.16 -8.12 13.99
CA ASN A 16 1.90 -9.20 14.63
C ASN A 16 1.57 -10.60 14.07
N GLU A 17 0.34 -10.84 13.63
CA GLU A 17 -0.04 -12.07 12.93
C GLU A 17 0.70 -12.19 11.59
N LEU A 18 0.75 -11.11 10.80
CA LEU A 18 1.48 -11.07 9.53
C LEU A 18 2.98 -11.37 9.72
N ARG A 19 3.59 -10.88 10.80
CA ARG A 19 5.01 -11.15 11.13
C ARG A 19 5.34 -12.63 11.39
N ARG A 20 4.34 -13.45 11.69
CA ARG A 20 4.50 -14.88 12.03
C ARG A 20 3.86 -15.81 11.00
N SER A 21 3.45 -15.25 9.86
CA SER A 21 2.73 -15.97 8.81
C SER A 21 3.67 -16.34 7.66
N GLU A 22 3.11 -16.61 6.49
CA GLU A 22 3.83 -16.95 5.28
C GLU A 22 4.73 -15.81 4.77
N ARG A 23 5.68 -16.15 3.89
CA ARG A 23 6.72 -15.25 3.41
C ARG A 23 6.19 -13.90 2.90
N PHE A 24 5.07 -13.91 2.17
CA PHE A 24 4.48 -12.69 1.61
C PHE A 24 3.85 -11.79 2.68
N ALA A 25 3.14 -12.39 3.66
CA ALA A 25 2.62 -11.68 4.82
C ALA A 25 3.74 -11.03 5.65
N VAL A 26 4.85 -11.75 5.85
CA VAL A 26 6.02 -11.23 6.57
C VAL A 26 6.65 -10.05 5.82
N ALA A 27 6.81 -10.16 4.50
CA ALA A 27 7.31 -9.06 3.67
C ALA A 27 6.38 -7.82 3.74
N ALA A 28 5.07 -8.04 3.68
CA ALA A 28 4.08 -6.97 3.84
C ALA A 28 4.19 -6.28 5.21
N ALA A 29 4.36 -7.04 6.29
CA ALA A 29 4.58 -6.47 7.63
C ALA A 29 5.87 -5.63 7.70
N LYS A 30 6.96 -6.09 7.07
CA LYS A 30 8.22 -5.31 7.00
C LYS A 30 8.00 -3.98 6.28
N ARG A 31 7.33 -3.99 5.13
CA ARG A 31 7.00 -2.78 4.35
C ARG A 31 6.09 -1.83 5.12
N ALA A 32 5.07 -2.34 5.81
CA ALA A 32 4.23 -1.52 6.68
C ALA A 32 5.03 -0.83 7.78
N ASN A 33 5.97 -1.53 8.41
CA ASN A 33 6.85 -0.92 9.43
C ASN A 33 7.78 0.14 8.84
N LYS A 34 8.30 -0.06 7.62
CA LYS A 34 9.09 0.96 6.91
C LYS A 34 8.27 2.22 6.63
N ILE A 35 7.02 2.08 6.18
CA ILE A 35 6.09 3.22 6.02
C ILE A 35 5.91 3.96 7.35
N ILE A 36 5.62 3.24 8.43
CA ILE A 36 5.39 3.84 9.75
C ILE A 36 6.65 4.56 10.24
N ALA A 37 7.84 3.96 10.09
CA ALA A 37 9.10 4.57 10.48
C ALA A 37 9.38 5.86 9.70
N ASN A 38 9.19 5.84 8.37
CA ASN A 38 9.37 7.01 7.52
C ASN A 38 8.40 8.13 7.90
N LEU A 39 7.15 7.81 8.25
CA LEU A 39 6.18 8.80 8.72
C LEU A 39 6.58 9.40 10.08
N ILE A 40 7.23 8.63 10.97
CA ILE A 40 7.74 9.12 12.25
C ILE A 40 8.94 10.06 12.07
N GLN A 41 9.78 9.81 11.06
CA GLN A 41 11.01 10.59 10.80
C GLN A 41 10.77 11.82 9.93
N MET A 42 9.97 11.69 8.86
CA MET A 42 9.83 12.70 7.80
C MET A 42 8.44 13.37 7.80
N GLY A 43 7.52 12.91 8.66
CA GLY A 43 6.16 13.46 8.74
C GLY A 43 5.38 13.31 7.44
N SER A 44 4.70 14.40 7.02
CA SER A 44 3.77 14.35 5.88
C SER A 44 4.41 14.19 4.50
N ALA A 45 5.71 14.46 4.34
CA ALA A 45 6.40 14.34 3.06
C ALA A 45 6.39 12.89 2.54
N SER A 46 6.48 11.92 3.47
CA SER A 46 6.52 10.48 3.17
C SER A 46 5.19 9.91 2.66
N ILE A 47 4.03 10.55 2.93
CA ILE A 47 2.72 10.04 2.49
C ILE A 47 2.62 10.00 0.96
N ILE A 48 3.16 11.04 0.31
CA ILE A 48 3.05 11.25 -1.14
C ILE A 48 4.00 10.31 -1.89
N GLU A 49 5.17 10.02 -1.32
CA GLU A 49 6.17 9.14 -1.93
C GLU A 49 5.87 7.65 -1.72
N THR A 50 5.24 7.28 -0.60
CA THR A 50 5.09 5.86 -0.22
C THR A 50 3.73 5.28 -0.57
N GLY A 51 2.71 6.12 -0.78
CA GLY A 51 1.38 5.69 -1.20
C GLY A 51 1.17 5.98 -2.67
N ARG A 52 0.99 4.95 -3.50
CA ARG A 52 0.16 5.10 -4.70
C ARG A 52 -1.26 5.45 -4.23
N LEU A 53 -1.45 6.73 -3.84
CA LEU A 53 -2.74 7.32 -3.54
C LEU A 53 -3.64 6.96 -4.71
N SER A 54 -4.77 6.31 -4.43
CA SER A 54 -5.75 6.13 -5.48
C SER A 54 -6.11 7.53 -5.97
N ARG A 55 -5.80 7.80 -7.25
CA ARG A 55 -6.02 9.09 -7.93
C ARG A 55 -7.45 9.61 -7.76
N HIS A 56 -8.36 8.69 -7.48
CA HIS A 56 -9.66 8.92 -6.87
C HIS A 56 -9.58 8.34 -5.46
N GLY A 57 -9.57 9.18 -4.43
CA GLY A 57 -9.51 8.71 -3.04
C GLY A 57 -10.55 7.62 -2.78
N GLU A 58 -10.37 6.84 -1.73
CA GLU A 58 -11.37 5.84 -1.37
C GLU A 58 -12.66 6.55 -0.94
N ALA A 59 -13.60 6.77 -1.86
CA ALA A 59 -14.78 7.62 -1.68
C ALA A 59 -15.65 7.19 -0.50
N ARG A 60 -15.55 5.91 -0.11
CA ARG A 60 -16.25 5.32 1.02
C ARG A 60 -15.75 5.82 2.37
N ILE A 61 -14.50 6.24 2.50
CA ILE A 61 -13.91 6.71 3.75
C ILE A 61 -13.12 8.01 3.49
N PRO A 62 -13.56 9.17 4.02
CA PRO A 62 -12.89 10.43 3.79
C PRO A 62 -11.42 10.42 4.22
N ASN A 63 -10.55 10.96 3.35
CA ASN A 63 -9.10 11.05 3.60
C ASN A 63 -8.41 9.70 3.87
N CYS A 64 -9.02 8.61 3.41
CA CYS A 64 -8.41 7.29 3.47
C CYS A 64 -7.26 7.19 2.47
N VAL A 65 -6.13 6.65 2.94
CA VAL A 65 -4.96 6.32 2.13
C VAL A 65 -4.78 4.82 2.14
N LYS A 66 -4.59 4.24 0.95
CA LYS A 66 -4.25 2.83 0.80
C LYS A 66 -2.83 2.71 0.31
N TYR A 67 -2.04 1.92 1.02
CA TYR A 67 -0.68 1.60 0.61
C TYR A 67 -0.67 0.19 0.05
N ASP A 68 -0.05 0.04 -1.11
CA ASP A 68 0.29 -1.26 -1.66
C ASP A 68 1.52 -1.79 -0.91
N LEU A 69 1.38 -2.94 -0.27
CA LEU A 69 2.49 -3.62 0.42
C LEU A 69 3.10 -4.71 -0.46
N GLY A 70 2.62 -4.88 -1.69
CA GLY A 70 2.98 -5.93 -2.63
C GLY A 70 2.30 -7.26 -2.34
N LYS A 71 2.32 -8.15 -3.35
CA LYS A 71 1.82 -9.55 -3.25
C LYS A 71 0.39 -9.65 -2.71
N GLY A 72 -0.44 -8.69 -3.10
CA GLY A 72 -1.84 -8.64 -2.71
C GLY A 72 -2.12 -8.04 -1.35
N TYR A 73 -1.12 -7.58 -0.57
CA TYR A 73 -1.35 -6.98 0.74
C TYR A 73 -1.50 -5.46 0.68
N ARG A 74 -2.32 -4.90 1.58
CA ARG A 74 -2.55 -3.46 1.70
C ARG A 74 -2.54 -3.00 3.15
N LEU A 75 -2.14 -1.75 3.35
CA LEU A 75 -2.32 -1.00 4.59
C LEU A 75 -3.36 0.09 4.34
N ILE A 76 -4.34 0.19 5.23
CA ILE A 76 -5.39 1.21 5.22
C ILE A 76 -5.16 2.19 6.36
N SER A 77 -5.13 3.48 6.04
CA SER A 77 -5.00 4.56 7.00
C SER A 77 -5.93 5.72 6.69
N VAL A 78 -6.10 6.63 7.64
CA VAL A 78 -6.79 7.91 7.44
C VAL A 78 -5.94 9.04 7.98
N LYS A 79 -5.85 10.14 7.21
CA LYS A 79 -5.23 11.39 7.65
C LYS A 79 -6.31 12.38 8.08
N LYS A 80 -6.23 12.90 9.30
CA LYS A 80 -7.15 13.93 9.83
C LYS A 80 -6.36 15.01 10.56
N GLY A 81 -6.20 16.16 9.92
CA GLY A 81 -5.39 17.26 10.45
C GLY A 81 -3.94 16.83 10.67
N GLU A 82 -3.48 16.89 11.92
CA GLU A 82 -2.14 16.47 12.34
C GLU A 82 -2.05 14.99 12.76
N HIS A 83 -3.18 14.27 12.70
CA HIS A 83 -3.29 12.88 13.12
C HIS A 83 -3.32 11.95 11.92
N PHE A 84 -2.64 10.82 12.06
CA PHE A 84 -2.62 9.74 11.09
C PHE A 84 -3.01 8.43 11.78
N PHE A 85 -4.08 7.80 11.31
CA PHE A 85 -4.65 6.61 11.93
C PHE A 85 -4.35 5.39 11.09
N LEU A 86 -3.67 4.40 11.67
CA LEU A 86 -3.45 3.07 11.10
C LEU A 86 -4.66 2.21 11.45
N LEU A 87 -5.46 1.86 10.44
CA LEU A 87 -6.78 1.28 10.66
C LEU A 87 -6.81 -0.22 10.43
N TYR A 88 -6.19 -0.67 9.33
CA TYR A 88 -6.23 -2.08 8.95
C TYR A 88 -5.05 -2.49 8.08
N ILE A 89 -4.61 -3.74 8.20
CA ILE A 89 -3.60 -4.36 7.34
C ILE A 89 -4.03 -5.79 7.02
N GLY A 90 -3.93 -6.19 5.76
CA GLY A 90 -4.37 -7.50 5.31
C GLY A 90 -4.22 -7.69 3.81
N THR A 91 -4.87 -8.72 3.28
CA THR A 91 -4.94 -8.98 1.83
C THR A 91 -5.80 -7.93 1.12
N HIS A 92 -5.81 -7.96 -0.21
CA HIS A 92 -6.63 -7.10 -1.05
C HIS A 92 -8.09 -7.17 -0.66
N ASP A 93 -8.58 -8.40 -0.61
CA ASP A 93 -9.99 -8.70 -0.47
C ASP A 93 -10.42 -8.42 0.97
N ASP A 94 -9.57 -8.74 1.94
CA ASP A 94 -9.80 -8.37 3.35
C ASP A 94 -9.85 -6.85 3.53
N CYS A 95 -8.92 -6.11 2.93
CA CYS A 95 -8.92 -4.65 2.98
C CYS A 95 -10.14 -4.05 2.26
N HIS A 96 -10.54 -4.63 1.13
CA HIS A 96 -11.73 -4.20 0.40
C HIS A 96 -12.99 -4.40 1.26
N LYS A 97 -13.16 -5.59 1.82
CA LYS A 97 -14.25 -5.92 2.73
C LYS A 97 -14.24 -5.02 3.96
N TRP A 98 -13.09 -4.80 4.57
CA TRP A 98 -12.97 -3.93 5.74
C TRP A 98 -13.45 -2.51 5.43
N ILE A 99 -13.13 -1.97 4.25
CA ILE A 99 -13.61 -0.64 3.83
C ILE A 99 -15.12 -0.63 3.63
N GLU A 100 -15.69 -1.70 3.04
CA GLU A 100 -17.13 -1.86 2.89
C GLU A 100 -17.85 -1.84 4.24
N ASP A 101 -17.33 -2.59 5.21
CA ASP A 101 -17.89 -2.69 6.55
C ASP A 101 -17.73 -1.39 7.36
N ASN A 102 -16.80 -0.51 6.96
CA ASN A 102 -16.45 0.74 7.66
C ASN A 102 -16.72 1.99 6.80
N ARG A 103 -17.70 1.92 5.89
CA ARG A 103 -18.15 3.09 5.11
C ARG A 103 -18.50 4.26 6.01
N GLY A 104 -18.04 5.45 5.63
CA GLY A 104 -18.27 6.69 6.39
C GLY A 104 -17.48 6.79 7.70
N LEU A 105 -16.57 5.85 8.00
CA LEU A 105 -15.78 5.88 9.22
C LEU A 105 -14.98 7.18 9.35
N ILE A 106 -15.14 7.85 10.48
CA ILE A 106 -14.32 8.98 10.89
C ILE A 106 -13.58 8.56 12.16
N PRO A 107 -12.29 8.24 12.09
CA PRO A 107 -11.55 7.83 13.27
C PRO A 107 -11.47 8.97 14.30
N ALA A 108 -11.59 8.56 15.56
CA ALA A 108 -11.47 9.41 16.74
C ALA A 108 -10.34 8.86 17.63
N ILE A 109 -9.79 9.71 18.48
CA ILE A 109 -8.72 9.32 19.41
C ILE A 109 -9.39 8.75 20.67
N HIS A 110 -9.18 7.46 20.93
CA HIS A 110 -9.67 6.80 22.13
C HIS A 110 -8.52 6.69 23.15
N LYS A 111 -8.51 7.59 24.14
CA LYS A 111 -7.40 7.77 25.11
C LYS A 111 -6.92 6.49 25.82
N ASN A 112 -7.77 5.45 25.91
CA ASN A 112 -7.46 4.22 26.64
C ASN A 112 -7.14 3.01 25.74
N ASP A 113 -7.46 3.06 24.45
CA ASP A 113 -7.29 1.93 23.54
C ASP A 113 -6.24 2.18 22.46
N ASP A 114 -6.02 3.44 22.07
CA ASP A 114 -5.12 3.75 20.96
C ASP A 114 -3.66 3.90 21.40
N MET A 115 -2.78 3.13 20.76
CA MET A 115 -1.34 3.38 20.81
C MET A 115 -1.03 4.63 19.98
N THR A 116 -0.45 5.64 20.65
CA THR A 116 -0.10 6.92 20.01
C THR A 116 1.41 7.11 19.97
N ARG A 117 1.96 7.37 18.77
CA ARG A 117 3.37 7.66 18.52
C ARG A 117 3.51 9.12 18.09
N VAL A 118 4.52 9.81 18.61
CA VAL A 118 4.83 11.20 18.25
C VAL A 118 5.84 11.20 17.10
N VAL A 119 5.61 12.05 16.09
CA VAL A 119 6.53 12.26 14.97
C VAL A 119 7.68 13.14 15.43
N ASN A 120 8.92 12.69 15.23
CA ASN A 120 10.11 13.44 15.61
C ASN A 120 10.39 14.48 14.52
N ASN A 121 10.21 15.75 14.85
CA ASN A 121 10.40 16.83 13.88
C ASN A 121 11.85 17.34 13.81
N THR A 122 12.82 16.50 14.17
CA THR A 122 14.24 16.85 14.10
C THR A 122 14.69 16.75 12.65
N ILE A 123 14.44 17.81 11.89
CA ILE A 123 15.17 18.07 10.64
C ILE A 123 16.60 18.42 11.09
N SER A 124 17.41 17.39 11.34
CA SER A 124 18.86 17.56 11.46
C SER A 124 19.42 17.40 10.04
N PRO A 125 20.07 18.43 9.45
CA PRO A 125 20.54 18.37 8.07
C PRO A 125 21.66 17.38 7.79
N GLU A 126 22.11 16.59 8.77
CA GLU A 126 23.49 16.10 8.78
C GLU A 126 23.66 14.58 8.65
N HIS A 127 22.59 13.82 8.40
CA HIS A 127 22.74 12.42 8.03
C HIS A 127 21.92 12.11 6.77
N ARG A 128 22.39 12.65 5.63
CA ARG A 128 22.41 11.85 4.41
C ARG A 128 23.43 10.73 4.61
N GLU A 129 23.15 9.82 5.52
CA GLU A 129 23.69 8.50 5.34
C GLU A 129 23.05 8.00 4.06
N GLU A 130 23.89 7.72 3.08
CA GLU A 130 23.58 6.88 1.94
C GLU A 130 23.02 5.58 2.53
N GLN A 131 21.73 5.56 2.86
CA GLN A 131 21.00 4.32 2.98
C GLN A 131 21.08 3.77 1.58
N GLU A 132 22.02 2.85 1.39
CA GLU A 132 22.06 1.94 0.27
C GLU A 132 20.60 1.61 -0.01
N ASN A 133 20.15 2.17 -1.13
CA ASN A 133 18.86 1.85 -1.69
C ASN A 133 19.07 0.41 -2.14
N GLU A 134 18.99 -0.55 -1.21
CA GLU A 134 18.27 -1.78 -1.48
C GLU A 134 16.84 -1.32 -1.77
N GLN A 135 16.67 -0.75 -2.96
CA GLN A 135 15.54 -1.06 -3.79
C GLN A 135 15.55 -2.58 -3.82
N GLU A 136 14.85 -3.18 -2.85
CA GLU A 136 14.24 -4.48 -3.05
C GLU A 136 13.35 -4.23 -4.26
N LEU A 137 13.97 -4.32 -5.45
CA LEU A 137 13.32 -4.14 -6.74
C LEU A 137 12.06 -4.95 -6.61
N ASP A 138 10.91 -4.33 -6.85
CA ASP A 138 9.65 -5.04 -6.72
C ASP A 138 9.82 -6.32 -7.52
N TYR A 139 9.62 -7.47 -6.88
CA TYR A 139 9.79 -8.75 -7.58
C TYR A 139 8.94 -8.75 -8.84
N ASP A 140 7.82 -8.02 -8.83
CA ASP A 140 6.98 -7.78 -9.99
C ASP A 140 7.70 -6.90 -11.04
N ASP A 141 8.43 -5.85 -10.67
CA ASP A 141 9.25 -5.06 -11.60
C ASP A 141 10.40 -5.88 -12.20
N ILE A 142 11.10 -6.71 -11.40
CA ILE A 142 12.13 -7.64 -11.90
C ILE A 142 11.51 -8.66 -12.86
N LEU A 143 10.33 -9.18 -12.51
CA LEU A 143 9.62 -10.15 -13.32
C LEU A 143 9.13 -9.53 -14.64
N MET A 144 8.57 -8.32 -14.59
CA MET A 144 8.12 -7.56 -15.76
C MET A 144 9.27 -7.22 -16.70
N ALA A 145 10.46 -6.90 -16.16
CA ALA A 145 11.66 -6.68 -16.97
C ALA A 145 12.14 -7.95 -17.72
N LYS A 146 11.74 -9.14 -17.26
CA LYS A 146 12.08 -10.43 -17.90
C LYS A 146 11.02 -10.93 -18.88
N ILE A 147 9.82 -10.36 -18.89
CA ILE A 147 8.76 -10.74 -19.82
C ILE A 147 9.02 -10.08 -21.15
N THR A 148 9.19 -10.89 -22.20
CA THR A 148 9.40 -10.39 -23.56
C THR A 148 8.08 -10.27 -24.32
N GLU A 149 8.07 -9.51 -25.42
CA GLU A 149 6.92 -9.43 -26.32
C GLU A 149 6.55 -10.81 -26.90
N LYS A 150 7.53 -11.70 -27.07
CA LYS A 150 7.32 -13.09 -27.50
C LYS A 150 6.50 -13.88 -26.48
N ASP A 151 6.79 -13.72 -25.20
CA ASP A 151 6.05 -14.38 -24.12
C ASP A 151 4.60 -13.88 -24.06
N LEU A 152 4.41 -12.56 -24.21
CA LEU A 152 3.08 -11.96 -24.30
C LEU A 152 2.30 -12.47 -25.53
N ARG A 153 2.94 -12.56 -26.70
CA ARG A 153 2.31 -13.10 -27.93
C ARG A 153 1.99 -14.58 -27.82
N TYR A 154 2.76 -15.34 -27.04
CA TYR A 154 2.49 -16.74 -26.77
C TYR A 154 1.25 -16.91 -25.87
N VAL A 155 1.21 -16.20 -24.74
CA VAL A 155 0.09 -16.24 -23.77
C VAL A 155 -1.20 -15.67 -24.37
N PHE A 156 -1.11 -14.55 -25.06
CA PHE A 156 -2.25 -13.87 -25.70
C PHE A 156 -2.41 -14.21 -27.19
N SER A 157 -1.97 -15.40 -27.61
CA SER A 157 -1.99 -15.83 -29.02
C SER A 157 -3.38 -15.78 -29.66
N GLY A 158 -4.46 -15.90 -28.87
CA GLY A 158 -5.84 -15.74 -29.32
C GLY A 158 -6.22 -14.34 -29.80
N LEU A 159 -5.54 -13.29 -29.31
CA LEU A 159 -5.76 -11.90 -29.74
C LEU A 159 -4.99 -11.55 -31.04
N PHE A 160 -4.00 -12.37 -31.42
CA PHE A 160 -3.17 -12.16 -32.60
C PHE A 160 -3.51 -13.10 -33.77
N ARG A 161 -4.48 -14.00 -33.62
CA ARG A 161 -5.11 -14.66 -34.77
C ARG A 161 -5.96 -13.63 -35.52
N LYS A 162 -5.33 -12.98 -36.50
CA LYS A 162 -6.04 -12.24 -37.55
C LYS A 162 -7.18 -13.11 -38.09
N SER A 163 -8.37 -12.53 -38.11
CA SER A 163 -9.53 -13.00 -38.84
C SER A 163 -9.14 -13.32 -40.29
N SER A 164 -8.94 -14.60 -40.60
CA SER A 164 -8.79 -15.07 -41.96
C SER A 164 -10.18 -15.28 -42.57
N LEU A 165 -10.51 -14.36 -43.50
CA LEU A 165 -11.42 -14.55 -44.64
C LEU A 165 -12.93 -14.62 -44.35
N ALA A 166 -13.56 -13.45 -44.33
CA ALA A 166 -14.82 -13.28 -45.05
C ALA A 166 -14.47 -12.66 -46.41
N LYS A 167 -14.36 -13.50 -47.45
CA LYS A 167 -14.49 -13.06 -48.84
C LYS A 167 -15.76 -13.71 -49.37
N ASP A 168 -16.86 -13.01 -49.21
CA ASP A 168 -18.03 -13.12 -50.08
C ASP A 168 -18.26 -11.73 -50.67
N SER A 169 -18.22 -11.63 -52.00
CA SER A 169 -19.21 -10.96 -52.85
C SER A 169 -18.62 -10.55 -54.22
N SER A 170 -19.24 -11.13 -55.26
CA SER A 170 -19.54 -10.54 -56.58
C SER A 170 -18.43 -10.42 -57.64
N LEU A 171 -18.49 -11.32 -58.62
CA LEU A 171 -19.09 -11.04 -59.94
C LEU A 171 -19.87 -12.28 -60.42
#